data_AF-A0A1H4ED00-F1
#
_entry.id   AF-A0A1H4ED00-F1
#
_cell.length_a   1.000
_cell.length_b   1.000
_cell.length_c   1.000
_cell.angle_alpha   90.00
_cell.angle_beta   90.00
_cell.angle_gamma   90.00
#
_symmetry.space_group_name_H-M   'P 1'
#
loop_
_entity.id
_entity.type
_entity.pdbx_description
1 polymer ?
#
loop_
_entity_poly.entity_id
_entity_poly.type
_entity_poly.pdbx_seq_one_letter_code
_entity_poly.pdbx_strand_id
1 'polypeptide(L)'
;MSKYKSIYVAAIIICMFLLFTGCGKKEPEYESLEAELHAIMQDRISNPLVMRMDDTSGTSYLYLDDTLGVLYQPSHKKKSITICNKNKDTNVWSTYGYLMKSSEDKYSAYTPKYAVDADAMRADYVTPFVNFTVKTENEKEKSLQIVVNFAGADETWEVRIDNPSFVSFRRTVVPTDIWMYDKTSGEYPVVLSAVVNEVKAANSTMGSLIEARTEDIINPPKKSLLDQIKDIFKK
;
A
#
# COMPACT_ATOMS: atom_id res chain seq x y z
N MET A 1 -3.57 17.46 55.35
CA MET A 1 -3.24 16.56 54.21
C MET A 1 -4.44 16.24 53.29
N SER A 2 -5.44 17.13 53.12
CA SER A 2 -6.68 16.82 52.37
C SER A 2 -6.81 17.54 51.01
N LYS A 3 -6.30 18.78 50.88
CA LYS A 3 -6.47 19.59 49.66
C LYS A 3 -5.72 19.06 48.42
N TYR A 4 -4.55 18.46 48.59
CA TYR A 4 -3.76 17.95 47.47
C TYR A 4 -4.38 16.71 46.81
N LYS A 5 -5.01 15.81 47.59
CA LYS A 5 -5.69 14.63 47.03
C LYS A 5 -6.85 14.99 46.10
N SER A 6 -7.61 16.05 46.42
CA SER A 6 -8.73 16.48 45.56
C SER A 6 -8.28 17.08 44.22
N ILE A 7 -7.12 17.76 44.20
CA ILE A 7 -6.57 18.36 42.97
C ILE A 7 -6.04 17.26 42.02
N TYR A 8 -5.36 16.24 42.56
CA TYR A 8 -4.88 15.12 41.75
C TYR A 8 -6.03 14.31 41.13
N VAL A 9 -7.12 14.07 41.89
CA VAL A 9 -8.29 13.35 41.35
C VAL A 9 -8.99 14.17 40.27
N ALA A 10 -9.17 15.47 40.46
CA ALA A 10 -9.76 16.35 39.45
C ALA A 10 -8.91 16.41 38.16
N ALA A 11 -7.58 16.50 38.29
CA ALA A 11 -6.67 16.49 37.15
C ALA A 11 -6.69 15.16 36.38
N ILE A 12 -6.78 14.02 37.08
CA ILE A 12 -6.91 12.69 36.45
C ILE A 12 -8.24 12.58 35.70
N ILE A 13 -9.35 13.08 36.26
CA ILE A 13 -10.66 13.06 35.61
C ILE A 13 -10.66 13.96 34.36
N ILE A 14 -10.05 15.14 34.42
CA ILE A 14 -9.93 16.04 33.26
C ILE A 14 -9.04 15.41 32.18
N CYS A 15 -7.93 14.77 32.54
CA CYS A 15 -7.09 14.03 31.60
C CYS A 15 -7.84 12.84 30.97
N MET A 16 -8.65 12.11 31.74
CA MET A 16 -9.51 11.06 31.20
C MET A 16 -10.57 11.63 30.25
N PHE A 17 -11.23 12.74 30.60
CA PHE A 17 -12.20 13.39 29.70
C PHE A 17 -11.56 13.91 28.42
N LEU A 18 -10.34 14.47 28.47
CA LEU A 18 -9.59 14.91 27.30
C LEU A 18 -9.14 13.73 26.41
N LEU A 19 -8.87 12.56 27.01
CA LEU A 19 -8.63 11.32 26.25
C LEU A 19 -9.90 10.79 25.58
N PHE A 20 -11.08 10.99 26.19
CA PHE A 20 -12.36 10.55 25.61
C PHE A 20 -12.91 11.51 24.54
N THR A 21 -12.64 12.82 24.61
CA THR A 21 -13.11 13.78 23.59
C THR A 21 -12.17 13.89 22.39
N GLY A 22 -10.95 13.35 22.46
CA GLY A 22 -9.96 13.39 21.38
C GLY A 22 -10.10 12.33 20.29
N CYS A 23 -10.95 11.31 20.49
CA CYS A 23 -11.10 10.19 19.55
C CYS A 23 -12.49 10.16 18.93
N GLY A 24 -12.72 11.09 18.01
CA GLY A 24 -13.86 11.06 17.12
C GLY A 24 -13.52 11.84 15.87
N LYS A 25 -12.55 11.37 15.07
CA LYS A 25 -12.53 11.81 13.66
C LYS A 25 -13.86 11.35 13.09
N LYS A 26 -14.77 12.30 12.84
CA LYS A 26 -16.01 12.03 12.12
C LYS A 26 -15.56 11.44 10.77
N GLU A 27 -15.95 10.19 10.51
CA GLU A 27 -15.66 9.58 9.22
C GLU A 27 -16.28 10.46 8.13
N PRO A 28 -15.57 10.72 7.02
CA PRO A 28 -16.14 11.43 5.90
C PRO A 28 -17.41 10.71 5.45
N GLU A 29 -18.51 11.45 5.37
CA GLU A 29 -19.78 10.94 4.85
C GLU A 29 -19.74 11.04 3.33
N TYR A 30 -19.94 9.91 2.65
CA TYR A 30 -19.97 9.81 1.19
C TYR A 30 -21.39 9.57 0.69
N GLU A 31 -21.69 10.07 -0.51
CA GLU A 31 -23.02 9.95 -1.13
C GLU A 31 -23.34 8.53 -1.64
N SER A 32 -22.32 7.70 -1.88
CA SER A 32 -22.42 6.30 -2.29
C SER A 32 -21.13 5.52 -1.96
N LEU A 33 -21.19 4.18 -2.01
CA LEU A 33 -19.98 3.35 -1.96
C LEU A 33 -19.02 3.63 -3.12
N GLU A 34 -19.53 3.98 -4.30
CA GLU A 34 -18.70 4.37 -5.45
C GLU A 34 -17.85 5.61 -5.12
N ALA A 35 -18.47 6.65 -4.56
CA ALA A 35 -17.78 7.87 -4.17
C ALA A 35 -16.75 7.60 -3.05
N GLU A 36 -17.10 6.76 -2.08
CA GLU A 36 -16.20 6.31 -1.01
C GLU A 36 -14.98 5.58 -1.59
N LEU A 37 -15.20 4.60 -2.48
CA LEU A 37 -14.14 3.84 -3.14
C LEU A 37 -13.24 4.75 -4.00
N HIS A 38 -13.81 5.66 -4.77
CA HIS A 38 -13.03 6.63 -5.53
C HIS A 38 -12.15 7.49 -4.63
N ALA A 39 -12.69 8.02 -3.54
CA ALA A 39 -11.92 8.83 -2.59
C ALA A 39 -10.77 8.03 -1.97
N ILE A 40 -11.03 6.78 -1.56
CA ILE A 40 -9.99 5.89 -1.03
C ILE A 40 -8.91 5.65 -2.09
N MET A 41 -9.29 5.27 -3.32
CA MET A 41 -8.32 4.99 -4.38
C MET A 41 -7.49 6.22 -4.78
N GLN A 42 -8.08 7.41 -4.80
CA GLN A 42 -7.35 8.67 -5.02
C GLN A 42 -6.32 8.92 -3.91
N ASP A 43 -6.70 8.69 -2.64
CA ASP A 43 -5.74 8.77 -1.53
C ASP A 43 -4.59 7.75 -1.70
N ARG A 44 -4.89 6.50 -2.07
CA ARG A 44 -3.87 5.47 -2.29
C ARG A 44 -2.86 5.85 -3.36
N ILE A 45 -3.32 6.36 -4.51
CA ILE A 45 -2.43 6.69 -5.63
C ILE A 45 -1.69 8.02 -5.47
N SER A 46 -2.12 8.87 -4.53
CA SER A 46 -1.44 10.14 -4.18
C SER A 46 -0.21 9.96 -3.29
N ASN A 47 -0.02 8.74 -2.76
CA ASN A 47 1.07 8.37 -1.89
C ASN A 47 1.91 7.26 -2.55
N PRO A 48 3.10 6.93 -2.02
CA PRO A 48 3.71 5.66 -2.33
C PRO A 48 2.69 4.54 -2.11
N LEU A 49 2.53 3.69 -3.12
CA LEU A 49 1.54 2.63 -3.13
C LEU A 49 2.23 1.30 -2.80
N VAL A 50 1.63 0.54 -1.90
CA VAL A 50 1.96 -0.87 -1.67
C VAL A 50 0.73 -1.71 -2.01
N MET A 51 0.93 -2.68 -2.88
CA MET A 51 -0.09 -3.60 -3.35
C MET A 51 0.42 -5.03 -3.22
N ARG A 52 -0.47 -5.91 -2.74
CA ARG A 52 -0.28 -7.36 -2.73
C ARG A 52 -1.27 -7.98 -3.70
N MET A 53 -0.83 -8.99 -4.44
CA MET A 53 -1.68 -9.78 -5.33
C MET A 53 -1.45 -11.25 -5.02
N ASP A 54 -2.45 -11.94 -4.52
CA ASP A 54 -2.39 -13.39 -4.31
C ASP A 54 -3.03 -14.06 -5.51
N ASP A 55 -2.22 -14.79 -6.26
CA ASP A 55 -2.68 -15.65 -7.33
C ASP A 55 -2.42 -17.13 -6.99
N THR A 56 -2.84 -18.04 -7.87
CA THR A 56 -2.62 -19.48 -7.68
C THR A 56 -1.15 -19.88 -7.62
N SER A 57 -0.27 -19.05 -8.16
CA SER A 57 1.16 -19.29 -8.33
C SER A 57 2.04 -18.65 -7.25
N GLY A 58 1.44 -17.79 -6.41
CA GLY A 58 2.02 -17.23 -5.20
C GLY A 58 1.54 -15.81 -4.92
N THR A 59 2.17 -15.18 -3.93
CA THR A 59 1.92 -13.78 -3.60
C THR A 59 2.90 -12.87 -4.32
N SER A 60 2.40 -12.06 -5.25
CA SER A 60 3.12 -10.96 -5.87
C SER A 60 3.01 -9.69 -5.03
N TYR A 61 4.01 -8.82 -5.14
CA TYR A 61 4.03 -7.53 -4.47
C TYR A 61 4.43 -6.43 -5.43
N LEU A 62 3.81 -5.27 -5.28
CA LEU A 62 4.10 -4.06 -6.02
C LEU A 62 4.32 -2.90 -5.05
N TYR A 63 5.42 -2.20 -5.21
CA TYR A 63 5.67 -0.89 -4.61
C TYR A 63 5.85 0.15 -5.71
N LEU A 64 5.20 1.30 -5.59
CA LEU A 64 5.32 2.40 -6.55
C LEU A 64 5.39 3.75 -5.83
N ASP A 65 6.37 4.57 -6.20
CA ASP A 65 6.39 6.03 -6.00
C ASP A 65 6.74 6.74 -7.32
N ASP A 66 6.86 8.07 -7.32
CA ASP A 66 7.12 8.88 -8.52
C ASP A 66 8.49 8.65 -9.19
N THR A 67 9.35 7.86 -8.55
CA THR A 67 10.78 7.75 -8.83
C THR A 67 11.34 6.34 -8.59
N LEU A 68 10.52 5.40 -8.13
CA LEU A 68 10.89 4.02 -7.84
C LEU A 68 9.66 3.13 -8.00
N GLY A 69 9.82 2.04 -8.74
CA GLY A 69 8.86 0.95 -8.79
C GLY A 69 9.54 -0.38 -8.58
N VAL A 70 8.88 -1.28 -7.85
CA VAL A 70 9.35 -2.64 -7.60
C VAL A 70 8.18 -3.58 -7.79
N LEU A 71 8.32 -4.53 -8.71
CA LEU A 71 7.35 -5.59 -8.95
C LEU A 71 8.03 -6.94 -8.70
N TYR A 72 7.60 -7.63 -7.66
CA TYR A 72 7.98 -9.02 -7.36
C TYR A 72 6.83 -9.95 -7.76
N GLN A 73 7.14 -10.96 -8.57
CA GLN A 73 6.18 -11.92 -9.11
C GLN A 73 6.73 -13.34 -8.99
N PRO A 74 6.29 -14.12 -8.00
CA PRO A 74 6.53 -15.55 -7.97
C PRO A 74 5.63 -16.28 -8.95
N SER A 75 6.04 -17.48 -9.33
CA SER A 75 5.21 -18.46 -10.01
C SER A 75 5.71 -19.85 -9.65
N HIS A 76 4.97 -20.90 -10.05
CA HIS A 76 5.40 -22.28 -9.83
C HIS A 76 6.77 -22.64 -10.43
N LYS A 77 7.25 -21.88 -11.42
CA LYS A 77 8.49 -22.20 -12.16
C LYS A 77 9.63 -21.23 -11.89
N LYS A 78 9.32 -19.99 -11.51
CA LYS A 78 10.31 -18.92 -11.40
C LYS A 78 9.79 -17.79 -10.52
N LYS A 79 10.70 -17.09 -9.86
CA LYS A 79 10.46 -15.78 -9.24
C LYS A 79 11.12 -14.70 -10.08
N SER A 80 10.40 -13.63 -10.38
CA SER A 80 10.95 -12.45 -11.06
C SER A 80 10.81 -11.20 -10.20
N ILE A 81 11.82 -10.35 -10.29
CA ILE A 81 11.81 -9.01 -9.73
C ILE A 81 12.12 -8.03 -10.86
N THR A 82 11.29 -7.01 -11.00
CA THR A 82 11.52 -5.88 -11.90
C THR A 82 11.58 -4.62 -11.06
N ILE A 83 12.66 -3.86 -11.19
CA ILE A 83 12.88 -2.61 -10.47
C ILE A 83 13.08 -1.51 -11.49
N CYS A 84 12.31 -0.44 -11.40
CA CYS A 84 12.52 0.77 -12.17
C CYS A 84 12.91 1.90 -11.22
N ASN A 85 14.01 2.59 -11.50
CA ASN A 85 14.51 3.66 -10.65
C ASN A 85 14.79 4.89 -11.51
N LYS A 86 14.17 6.02 -11.15
CA LYS A 86 14.36 7.30 -11.81
C LYS A 86 15.58 7.98 -11.22
N ASN A 87 16.55 8.31 -12.06
CA ASN A 87 17.63 9.18 -11.67
C ASN A 87 17.08 10.59 -11.42
N LYS A 88 17.29 11.13 -10.21
CA LYS A 88 16.75 12.43 -9.80
C LYS A 88 17.37 13.60 -10.57
N ASP A 89 18.62 13.47 -11.00
CA ASP A 89 19.36 14.54 -11.66
C ASP A 89 19.05 14.59 -13.17
N THR A 90 18.89 13.43 -13.80
CA THR A 90 18.67 13.33 -15.26
C THR A 90 17.22 13.08 -15.66
N ASN A 91 16.34 12.74 -14.70
CA ASN A 91 14.97 12.27 -14.94
C ASN A 91 14.87 11.02 -15.83
N VAL A 92 15.97 10.29 -16.03
CA VAL A 92 16.00 9.06 -16.84
C VAL A 92 15.67 7.85 -15.96
N TRP A 93 14.82 6.97 -16.48
CA TRP A 93 14.51 5.69 -15.85
C TRP A 93 15.54 4.62 -16.21
N SER A 94 15.96 3.87 -15.19
CA SER A 94 16.74 2.64 -15.34
C SER A 94 15.91 1.45 -14.87
N THR A 95 15.85 0.39 -15.67
CA THR A 95 15.13 -0.84 -15.32
C THR A 95 16.11 -1.99 -15.08
N TYR A 96 15.92 -2.72 -13.98
CA TYR A 96 16.71 -3.86 -13.56
C TYR A 96 15.80 -5.08 -13.43
N GLY A 97 16.21 -6.21 -14.01
CA GLY A 97 15.48 -7.47 -13.94
C GLY A 97 16.29 -8.54 -13.20
N TYR A 98 15.63 -9.29 -12.31
CA TYR A 98 16.20 -10.46 -11.66
C TYR A 98 15.25 -11.65 -11.79
N LEU A 99 15.80 -12.83 -12.06
CA LEU A 99 15.05 -14.06 -12.23
C LEU A 99 15.72 -15.21 -11.48
N MET A 100 14.96 -15.96 -10.70
CA MET A 100 15.38 -17.21 -10.08
C MET A 100 14.43 -18.33 -10.52
N LYS A 101 14.95 -19.40 -11.11
CA LYS A 101 14.12 -20.58 -11.41
C LYS A 101 13.86 -21.37 -10.13
N SER A 102 12.77 -22.13 -10.06
CA SER A 102 12.45 -22.97 -8.90
C SER A 102 13.46 -24.09 -8.64
N SER A 103 14.29 -24.43 -9.63
CA SER A 103 15.40 -25.39 -9.50
C SER A 103 16.73 -24.74 -9.09
N GLU A 104 16.75 -23.44 -8.81
CA GLU A 104 17.95 -22.65 -8.52
C GLU A 104 17.81 -21.95 -7.16
N ASP A 105 18.93 -21.77 -6.45
CA ASP A 105 18.94 -21.12 -5.13
C ASP A 105 19.35 -19.63 -5.20
N LYS A 106 19.58 -19.10 -6.41
CA LYS A 106 20.08 -17.73 -6.61
C LYS A 106 19.40 -17.05 -7.79
N TYR A 107 19.21 -15.74 -7.65
CA TYR A 107 18.77 -14.89 -8.75
C TYR A 107 19.88 -14.69 -9.78
N SER A 108 19.47 -14.59 -11.04
CA SER A 108 20.27 -14.16 -12.18
C SER A 108 19.75 -12.80 -12.68
N ALA A 109 20.64 -11.88 -12.96
CA ALA A 109 20.26 -10.60 -13.57
C ALA A 109 19.93 -10.80 -15.04
N TYR A 110 18.94 -10.08 -15.54
CA TYR A 110 18.59 -10.03 -16.96
C TYR A 110 18.24 -8.60 -17.37
N THR A 111 18.40 -8.29 -18.65
CA THR A 111 17.96 -7.02 -19.22
C THR A 111 16.50 -7.16 -19.66
N PRO A 112 15.55 -6.41 -19.07
CA PRO A 112 14.17 -6.40 -19.54
C PRO A 112 14.10 -6.04 -21.02
N LYS A 113 13.25 -6.74 -21.77
CA LYS A 113 13.09 -6.51 -23.22
C LYS A 113 12.46 -5.15 -23.55
N TYR A 114 11.69 -4.62 -22.60
CA TYR A 114 11.03 -3.34 -22.69
C TYR A 114 11.48 -2.50 -21.50
N ALA A 115 11.74 -1.21 -21.74
CA ALA A 115 11.92 -0.27 -20.66
C ALA A 115 10.59 -0.19 -19.90
N VAL A 116 10.61 -0.58 -18.63
CA VAL A 116 9.46 -0.45 -17.74
C VAL A 116 9.82 0.64 -16.74
N ASP A 117 8.97 1.65 -16.65
CA ASP A 117 9.03 2.69 -15.63
C ASP A 117 7.85 2.55 -14.65
N ALA A 118 7.81 3.38 -13.61
CA ALA A 118 6.76 3.31 -12.59
C ALA A 118 5.39 3.72 -13.16
N ASP A 119 5.36 4.56 -14.19
CA ASP A 119 4.13 5.01 -14.85
C ASP A 119 3.49 3.86 -15.63
N ALA A 120 4.30 3.09 -16.37
CA ALA A 120 3.86 1.86 -17.05
C ALA A 120 3.33 0.83 -16.04
N MET A 121 4.05 0.60 -14.93
CA MET A 121 3.55 -0.30 -13.88
C MET A 121 2.24 0.19 -13.26
N ARG A 122 2.09 1.49 -13.03
CA ARG A 122 0.85 2.08 -12.52
C ARG A 122 -0.29 1.87 -13.51
N ALA A 123 -0.06 2.12 -14.79
CA ALA A 123 -1.04 1.93 -15.85
C ALA A 123 -1.52 0.47 -15.94
N ASP A 124 -0.60 -0.50 -15.82
CA ASP A 124 -0.92 -1.91 -15.97
C ASP A 124 -1.60 -2.52 -14.73
N TYR A 125 -1.16 -2.13 -13.52
CA TYR A 125 -1.56 -2.82 -12.28
C TYR A 125 -2.51 -2.03 -11.38
N VAL A 126 -2.56 -0.70 -11.51
CA VAL A 126 -3.27 0.17 -10.55
C VAL A 126 -4.41 0.91 -11.23
N THR A 127 -4.15 1.56 -12.35
CA THR A 127 -5.12 2.38 -13.09
C THR A 127 -6.43 1.65 -13.41
N PRO A 128 -6.46 0.35 -13.73
CA PRO A 128 -7.72 -0.39 -13.90
C PRO A 128 -8.67 -0.28 -12.71
N PHE A 129 -8.13 -0.26 -11.49
CA PHE A 129 -8.89 -0.18 -10.23
C PHE A 129 -9.21 1.27 -9.82
N VAL A 130 -8.74 2.26 -10.58
CA VAL A 130 -9.13 3.67 -10.44
C VAL A 130 -10.21 4.02 -11.45
N ASN A 131 -10.11 3.48 -12.67
CA ASN A 131 -11.01 3.72 -13.79
C ASN A 131 -12.05 2.59 -13.95
N PHE A 132 -12.63 2.16 -12.83
CA PHE A 132 -13.61 1.09 -12.82
C PHE A 132 -15.00 1.59 -13.22
N THR A 133 -15.90 0.66 -13.54
CA THR A 133 -17.34 0.92 -13.67
C THR A 133 -18.09 0.10 -12.62
N VAL A 134 -19.00 0.74 -11.88
CA VAL A 134 -19.83 0.03 -10.89
C VAL A 134 -20.91 -0.78 -11.59
N LYS A 135 -21.07 -2.04 -11.17
CA LYS A 135 -22.11 -2.96 -11.63
C LYS A 135 -23.24 -3.07 -10.63
N THR A 136 -22.91 -3.24 -9.35
CA THR A 136 -23.87 -3.32 -8.24
C THR A 136 -23.24 -2.81 -6.94
N GLU A 137 -24.06 -2.27 -6.05
CA GLU A 137 -23.67 -1.83 -4.71
C GLU A 137 -24.48 -2.55 -3.63
N ASN A 138 -23.84 -2.87 -2.51
CA ASN A 138 -24.49 -3.37 -1.31
C ASN A 138 -24.02 -2.57 -0.08
N GLU A 139 -24.75 -1.50 0.21
CA GLU A 139 -24.51 -0.59 1.33
C GLU A 139 -24.44 -1.30 2.69
N LYS A 140 -25.24 -2.36 2.89
CA LYS A 140 -25.28 -3.08 4.17
C LYS A 140 -24.00 -3.86 4.44
N GLU A 141 -23.38 -4.39 3.39
CA GLU A 141 -22.16 -5.19 3.48
C GLU A 141 -20.91 -4.37 3.17
N LYS A 142 -21.05 -3.06 2.89
CA LYS A 142 -19.95 -2.20 2.45
C LYS A 142 -19.17 -2.85 1.30
N SER A 143 -19.91 -3.34 0.29
CA SER A 143 -19.34 -4.06 -0.84
C SER A 143 -19.88 -3.59 -2.19
N LEU A 144 -19.05 -3.70 -3.22
CA LEU A 144 -19.38 -3.36 -4.61
C LEU A 144 -19.00 -4.50 -5.55
N GLN A 145 -19.70 -4.62 -6.67
CA GLN A 145 -19.15 -5.29 -7.85
C GLN A 145 -18.74 -4.23 -8.86
N ILE A 146 -17.48 -4.29 -9.28
CA ILE A 146 -16.93 -3.39 -10.30
C ILE A 146 -16.51 -4.17 -11.53
N VAL A 147 -16.46 -3.48 -12.66
CA VAL A 147 -15.82 -3.95 -13.90
C VAL A 147 -14.56 -3.13 -14.14
N VAL A 148 -13.45 -3.80 -14.37
CA VAL A 148 -12.15 -3.18 -14.68
C VAL A 148 -11.57 -3.80 -15.94
N ASN A 149 -10.85 -3.02 -16.73
CA ASN A 149 -10.06 -3.55 -17.84
C ASN A 149 -8.68 -3.96 -17.30
N PHE A 150 -8.49 -5.25 -17.01
CA PHE A 150 -7.25 -5.77 -16.46
C PHE A 150 -6.59 -6.70 -17.49
N ALA A 151 -5.34 -6.42 -17.85
CA ALA A 151 -4.60 -7.14 -18.89
C ALA A 151 -5.32 -7.23 -20.26
N GLY A 152 -6.11 -6.19 -20.61
CA GLY A 152 -6.80 -6.09 -21.89
C GLY A 152 -8.15 -6.82 -21.96
N ALA A 153 -8.66 -7.32 -20.83
CA ALA A 153 -9.98 -7.92 -20.73
C ALA A 153 -10.83 -7.21 -19.66
N ASP A 154 -12.12 -7.04 -19.93
CA ASP A 154 -13.08 -6.53 -18.95
C ASP A 154 -13.45 -7.65 -17.97
N GLU A 155 -13.19 -7.42 -16.70
CA GLU A 155 -13.35 -8.42 -15.66
C GLU A 155 -14.18 -7.88 -14.51
N THR A 156 -15.02 -8.76 -13.94
CA THR A 156 -15.79 -8.43 -12.73
C THR A 156 -14.99 -8.75 -11.48
N TRP A 157 -14.97 -7.80 -10.55
CA TRP A 157 -14.32 -7.89 -9.25
C TRP A 157 -15.30 -7.52 -8.14
N GLU A 158 -15.28 -8.27 -7.04
CA GLU A 158 -15.93 -7.89 -5.79
C GLU A 158 -14.96 -7.00 -4.99
N VAL A 159 -15.46 -5.88 -4.48
CA VAL A 159 -14.69 -4.95 -3.67
C VAL A 159 -15.31 -4.88 -2.28
N ARG A 160 -14.47 -4.91 -1.25
CA ARG A 160 -14.88 -4.64 0.14
C ARG A 160 -14.08 -3.49 0.71
N ILE A 161 -14.78 -2.55 1.32
CA ILE A 161 -14.24 -1.34 1.95
C ILE A 161 -14.41 -1.36 3.48
N ASP A 162 -14.64 -2.54 4.06
CA ASP A 162 -14.87 -2.75 5.49
C ASP A 162 -13.58 -2.75 6.33
N ASN A 163 -12.41 -2.74 5.70
CA ASN A 163 -11.12 -2.76 6.37
C ASN A 163 -10.39 -1.40 6.25
N PRO A 164 -10.04 -0.74 7.37
CA PRO A 164 -9.31 0.52 7.31
C PRO A 164 -7.85 0.37 6.82
N SER A 165 -7.28 -0.83 6.90
CA SER A 165 -5.89 -1.09 6.52
C SER A 165 -5.67 -1.24 5.02
N PHE A 166 -6.69 -1.64 4.26
CA PHE A 166 -6.58 -1.88 2.82
C PHE A 166 -7.95 -1.90 2.15
N VAL A 167 -7.96 -1.66 0.84
CA VAL A 167 -9.09 -2.05 -0.01
C VAL A 167 -8.79 -3.41 -0.62
N SER A 168 -9.75 -4.33 -0.56
CA SER A 168 -9.63 -5.65 -1.16
C SER A 168 -10.45 -5.75 -2.44
N PHE A 169 -9.83 -6.29 -3.49
CA PHE A 169 -10.47 -6.62 -4.76
C PHE A 169 -10.33 -8.11 -4.98
N ARG A 170 -11.46 -8.81 -5.05
CA ARG A 170 -11.51 -10.25 -5.33
C ARG A 170 -12.04 -10.49 -6.73
N ARG A 171 -11.24 -11.14 -7.57
CA ARG A 171 -11.65 -11.50 -8.92
C ARG A 171 -12.72 -12.60 -8.87
N THR A 172 -13.82 -12.42 -9.60
CA THR A 172 -14.98 -13.33 -9.49
C THR A 172 -14.76 -14.67 -10.21
N VAL A 173 -13.93 -14.70 -11.27
CA VAL A 173 -13.82 -15.86 -12.18
C VAL A 173 -12.59 -16.73 -11.90
N VAL A 174 -11.51 -16.15 -11.40
CA VAL A 174 -10.22 -16.80 -11.15
C VAL A 174 -9.74 -16.36 -9.77
N PRO A 175 -9.15 -17.24 -8.94
CA PRO A 175 -8.64 -16.85 -7.63
C PRO A 175 -7.42 -15.92 -7.77
N THR A 176 -7.73 -14.63 -7.87
CA THR A 176 -6.78 -13.54 -7.77
C THR A 176 -7.38 -12.51 -6.84
N ASP A 177 -6.78 -12.35 -5.67
CA ASP A 177 -7.19 -11.37 -4.68
C ASP A 177 -6.11 -10.28 -4.60
N ILE A 178 -6.52 -9.03 -4.56
CA ILE A 178 -5.66 -7.85 -4.55
C ILE A 178 -5.94 -7.05 -3.29
N TRP A 179 -4.88 -6.59 -2.63
CA TRP A 179 -4.96 -5.68 -1.49
C TRP A 179 -4.13 -4.45 -1.78
N MET A 180 -4.75 -3.28 -1.70
CA MET A 180 -4.08 -1.99 -1.79
C MET A 180 -4.06 -1.34 -0.41
N TYR A 181 -2.86 -1.21 0.17
CA TYR A 181 -2.68 -0.87 1.58
C TYR A 181 -2.75 0.62 1.85
N ASP A 182 -3.36 0.98 2.97
CA ASP A 182 -3.30 2.31 3.57
C ASP A 182 -1.90 2.54 4.17
N LYS A 183 -1.25 3.65 3.82
CA LYS A 183 0.08 4.03 4.36
C LYS A 183 0.13 4.17 5.88
N THR A 184 -1.02 4.42 6.51
CA THR A 184 -1.16 4.57 7.96
C THR A 184 -1.43 3.23 8.66
N SER A 185 -1.68 2.16 7.90
CA SER A 185 -1.87 0.82 8.44
C SER A 185 -0.56 0.24 8.96
N GLY A 186 -0.65 -0.59 10.01
CA GLY A 186 0.50 -1.36 10.51
C GLY A 186 0.97 -2.45 9.54
N GLU A 187 0.15 -2.84 8.56
CA GLU A 187 0.50 -3.86 7.56
C GLU A 187 1.35 -3.31 6.42
N TYR A 188 1.17 -2.04 6.05
CA TYR A 188 1.94 -1.38 5.01
C TYR A 188 3.46 -1.54 5.15
N PRO A 189 4.10 -1.21 6.31
CA PRO A 189 5.54 -1.39 6.47
C PRO A 189 5.98 -2.86 6.46
N VAL A 190 5.10 -3.78 6.89
CA VAL A 190 5.40 -5.22 6.90
C VAL A 190 5.47 -5.76 5.48
N VAL A 191 4.51 -5.40 4.63
CA VAL A 191 4.49 -5.81 3.21
C VAL A 191 5.67 -5.17 2.46
N LEU A 192 5.95 -3.89 2.70
CA LEU A 192 7.09 -3.21 2.08
C LEU A 192 8.42 -3.86 2.50
N SER A 193 8.57 -4.26 3.76
CA SER A 193 9.74 -5.01 4.23
C SER A 193 9.93 -6.34 3.51
N ALA A 194 8.83 -7.06 3.21
CA ALA A 194 8.90 -8.30 2.44
C ALA A 194 9.45 -8.06 1.01
N VAL A 195 8.99 -6.98 0.36
CA VAL A 195 9.52 -6.56 -0.95
C VAL A 195 11.02 -6.27 -0.87
N VAL A 196 11.43 -5.44 0.10
CA VAL A 196 12.85 -5.08 0.30
C VAL A 196 13.71 -6.32 0.52
N ASN A 197 13.24 -7.27 1.34
CA ASN A 197 13.98 -8.50 1.63
C ASN A 197 14.16 -9.40 0.40
N GLU A 198 13.13 -9.56 -0.43
CA GLU A 198 13.24 -10.29 -1.70
C GLU A 198 14.21 -9.59 -2.66
N VAL A 199 14.20 -8.25 -2.73
CA VAL A 199 15.18 -7.53 -3.54
C VAL A 199 16.61 -7.71 -3.00
N LYS A 200 16.82 -7.64 -1.69
CA LYS A 200 18.14 -7.88 -1.07
C LYS A 200 18.67 -9.28 -1.39
N ALA A 201 17.79 -10.29 -1.41
CA ALA A 201 18.14 -11.64 -1.79
C ALA A 201 18.57 -11.74 -3.26
N ALA A 202 17.98 -10.93 -4.15
CA ALA A 202 18.35 -10.88 -5.55
C ALA A 202 19.60 -10.04 -5.83
N ASN A 203 19.73 -8.90 -5.17
CA ASN A 203 20.87 -7.98 -5.27
C ASN A 203 20.96 -7.10 -4.02
N SER A 204 22.01 -7.28 -3.22
CA SER A 204 22.19 -6.55 -1.96
C SER A 204 22.30 -5.04 -2.16
N THR A 205 23.00 -4.58 -3.21
CA THR A 205 23.16 -3.15 -3.51
C THR A 205 21.83 -2.49 -3.82
N MET A 206 21.02 -3.11 -4.68
CA MET A 206 19.70 -2.59 -5.03
C MET A 206 18.73 -2.66 -3.85
N GLY A 207 18.79 -3.75 -3.07
CA GLY A 207 17.99 -3.91 -1.86
C GLY A 207 18.29 -2.83 -0.82
N SER A 208 19.58 -2.50 -0.59
CA SER A 208 19.97 -1.40 0.30
C SER A 208 19.56 -0.02 -0.24
N LEU A 209 19.61 0.19 -1.56
CA LEU A 209 19.12 1.43 -2.17
C LEU A 209 17.63 1.61 -1.91
N ILE A 210 16.82 0.57 -2.11
CA ILE A 210 15.37 0.64 -1.88
C ILE A 210 15.08 0.81 -0.40
N GLU A 211 15.71 0.02 0.47
CA GLU A 211 15.57 0.13 1.92
C GLU A 211 15.78 1.57 2.39
N ALA A 212 16.90 2.20 2.01
CA ALA A 212 17.21 3.57 2.37
C ALA A 212 16.16 4.59 1.89
N ARG A 213 15.50 4.32 0.76
CA ARG A 213 14.43 5.18 0.21
C ARG A 213 13.09 4.95 0.90
N THR A 214 12.90 3.79 1.51
CA THR A 214 11.66 3.39 2.18
C THR A 214 11.75 3.40 3.70
N GLU A 215 12.91 3.76 4.26
CA GLU A 215 13.19 3.69 5.71
C GLU A 215 12.19 4.46 6.56
N ASP A 216 11.83 5.67 6.16
CA ASP A 216 10.84 6.49 6.88
C ASP A 216 9.43 5.88 6.88
N ILE A 217 9.19 4.90 6.00
CA ILE A 217 7.92 4.16 5.95
C ILE A 217 8.01 2.87 6.76
N ILE A 218 9.11 2.12 6.61
CA ILE A 218 9.33 0.85 7.31
C ILE A 218 9.53 1.09 8.81
N ASN A 219 10.32 2.10 9.15
CA ASN A 219 10.67 2.49 10.50
C ASN A 219 10.34 3.97 10.72
N PRO A 220 9.04 4.34 10.76
CA PRO A 220 8.66 5.73 10.87
C PRO A 220 9.27 6.35 12.14
N PRO A 221 9.89 7.54 12.03
CA PRO A 221 10.53 8.17 13.18
C PRO A 221 9.50 8.35 14.29
N LYS A 222 9.83 7.85 15.49
CA LYS A 222 8.95 8.02 16.66
C LYS A 222 8.74 9.51 16.86
N LYS A 223 7.52 10.01 16.60
CA LYS A 223 7.16 11.41 16.89
C LYS A 223 7.55 11.72 18.33
N SER A 224 8.32 12.79 18.54
CA SER A 224 8.66 13.22 19.90
C SER A 224 7.37 13.56 20.66
N LEU A 225 7.37 13.38 21.99
CA LEU A 225 6.21 13.72 22.83
C LEU A 225 5.77 15.18 22.62
N LEU A 226 6.73 16.08 22.33
CA LEU A 226 6.49 17.49 22.03
C LEU A 226 5.76 17.70 20.70
N ASP A 227 6.02 16.88 19.67
CA ASP A 227 5.34 16.99 18.38
C ASP A 227 3.92 16.42 18.44
N GLN A 228 3.74 15.36 19.23
CA GLN A 228 2.41 14.81 19.53
C GLN A 228 1.55 15.82 20.30
N ILE A 229 2.16 16.56 21.24
CA ILE A 229 1.48 17.63 21.99
C ILE A 229 1.15 18.82 21.08
N LYS A 230 2.04 19.24 20.17
CA LYS A 230 1.79 20.36 19.23
C LYS A 230 0.63 20.08 18.27
N ASP A 231 0.47 18.84 17.81
CA ASP A 231 -0.64 18.45 16.93
C ASP A 231 -2.00 18.51 17.65
N ILE A 232 -2.03 18.36 18.98
CA ILE A 232 -3.24 18.52 19.81
C ILE A 232 -3.64 20.00 19.94
N PHE A 233 -2.67 20.92 19.97
CA PHE A 233 -2.90 22.36 20.16
C PHE A 233 -2.98 23.19 18.86
N LYS A 234 -2.94 22.55 17.69
CA LYS A 234 -3.07 23.20 16.36
C LYS A 234 -4.47 23.09 15.72
N LYS A 235 -5.46 22.57 16.45
CA LYS A 235 -6.89 22.65 16.09
C LYS A 235 -7.60 23.59 17.05
#